data_AF-A0A9X1ICB5-F1
#
_entry.id   AF-A0A9X1ICB5-F1
#
_cell.length_a   1.000
_cell.length_b   1.000
_cell.length_c   1.000
_cell.angle_alpha   90.00
_cell.angle_beta   90.00
_cell.angle_gamma   90.00
#
_symmetry.space_group_name_H-M   'P 1'
#
loop_
_entity.id
_entity.type
_entity.pdbx_description
1 polymer ?
#
loop_
_entity_poly.entity_id
_entity_poly.type
_entity_poly.pdbx_seq_one_letter_code
_entity_poly.pdbx_strand_id
1 'polypeptide(L)'
;MSIRPFADAPRDHRLRATAGIRIARLGLERGLPYVTLIGAQVAARSALLALGGTWIRCARHDLDLLRAVAALDRQRIAGQPGTAQDLVRSTLEVLDRLLPALAASTPAPDAGRRNGQVIPAFGSGRHAAGPAARDWVGSWA
;
A
#
# COMPACT_ATOMS: atom_id res chain seq x y z
N MET A 1 -0.43 -14.68 23.42
CA MET A 1 0.21 -14.21 22.17
C MET A 1 -0.78 -14.47 21.04
N SER A 2 -1.62 -13.49 20.69
CA SER A 2 -2.72 -13.67 19.72
C SER A 2 -2.28 -13.07 18.39
N ILE A 3 -1.83 -13.94 17.49
CA ILE A 3 -1.56 -13.58 16.10
C ILE A 3 -2.94 -13.40 15.46
N ARG A 4 -3.28 -12.20 14.99
CA ARG A 4 -4.45 -11.98 14.11
C ARG A 4 -3.94 -11.88 12.66
N PRO A 5 -3.55 -12.99 12.01
CA PRO A 5 -2.93 -12.93 10.69
C PRO A 5 -3.87 -12.45 9.57
N PHE A 6 -5.18 -12.35 9.83
CA PHE A 6 -6.18 -12.01 8.82
C PHE A 6 -6.64 -10.55 8.84
N ALA A 7 -6.45 -9.80 9.94
CA ALA A 7 -6.88 -8.41 10.02
C ALA A 7 -5.91 -7.45 9.30
N ASP A 8 -4.63 -7.83 9.21
CA ASP A 8 -3.58 -6.99 8.62
C ASP A 8 -3.37 -7.24 7.10
N ALA A 9 -3.86 -8.35 6.55
CA ALA A 9 -3.64 -8.72 5.15
C ALA A 9 -4.10 -7.65 4.14
N PRO A 10 -5.28 -7.01 4.27
CA PRO A 10 -5.68 -5.93 3.38
C PRO A 10 -4.78 -4.69 3.49
N ARG A 11 -4.26 -4.40 4.69
CA ARG A 11 -3.36 -3.27 4.95
C ARG A 11 -1.99 -3.52 4.31
N ASP A 12 -1.47 -4.73 4.43
CA ASP A 12 -0.21 -5.16 3.81
C ASP A 12 -0.29 -5.09 2.28
N HIS A 13 -1.41 -5.50 1.69
CA HIS A 13 -1.64 -5.38 0.26
C HIS A 13 -1.75 -3.93 -0.22
N ARG A 14 -2.33 -3.02 0.57
CA ARG A 14 -2.33 -1.58 0.25
C ARG A 14 -0.92 -0.99 0.28
N LEU A 15 -0.13 -1.29 1.31
CA LEU A 15 1.25 -0.81 1.41
C LEU A 15 2.09 -1.30 0.22
N ARG A 16 1.93 -2.57 -0.17
CA ARG A 16 2.57 -3.13 -1.36
C ARG A 16 2.07 -2.47 -2.66
N ALA A 17 0.78 -2.12 -2.74
CA ALA A 17 0.24 -1.40 -3.88
C ALA A 17 0.91 -0.02 -4.04
N THR A 18 0.99 0.74 -2.95
CA THR A 18 1.67 2.05 -2.92
C THR A 18 3.16 1.95 -3.25
N ALA A 19 3.86 0.94 -2.72
CA ALA A 19 5.27 0.70 -3.05
C ALA A 19 5.45 0.38 -4.54
N GLY A 20 4.57 -0.45 -5.12
CA GLY A 20 4.57 -0.76 -6.55
C GLY A 20 4.39 0.48 -7.43
N ILE A 21 3.48 1.39 -7.07
CA ILE A 21 3.29 2.68 -7.78
C ILE A 21 4.56 3.51 -7.77
N ARG A 22 5.24 3.62 -6.61
CA ARG A 22 6.50 4.37 -6.50
C ARG A 22 7.58 3.78 -7.40
N ILE A 23 7.72 2.45 -7.42
CA ILE A 23 8.66 1.75 -8.30
C ILE A 23 8.31 2.02 -9.77
N ALA A 24 7.02 1.96 -10.13
CA ALA A 24 6.57 2.18 -11.50
C ALA A 24 6.88 3.61 -11.98
N ARG A 25 6.59 4.62 -11.15
CA ARG A 25 6.89 6.03 -11.44
C ARG A 25 8.39 6.29 -11.56
N LEU A 26 9.19 5.77 -10.62
CA LEU A 26 10.65 5.85 -10.72
C LEU A 26 11.17 5.21 -12.01
N GLY A 27 10.58 4.07 -12.41
CA GLY A 27 10.88 3.42 -13.68
C GLY A 27 10.59 4.33 -14.87
N LEU A 28 9.45 5.01 -14.88
CA LEU A 28 9.08 5.96 -15.95
C LEU A 28 10.04 7.15 -16.00
N GLU A 29 10.31 7.78 -14.85
CA GLU A 29 11.23 8.92 -14.71
C GLU A 29 12.64 8.59 -15.21
N ARG A 30 13.08 7.34 -15.04
CA ARG A 30 14.42 6.88 -15.45
C ARG A 30 14.44 6.22 -16.83
N GLY A 31 13.33 6.14 -17.55
CA GLY A 31 13.26 5.45 -18.84
C GLY A 31 13.54 3.95 -18.74
N LEU A 32 13.20 3.31 -17.62
CA LEU A 32 13.40 1.89 -17.34
C LEU A 32 12.09 1.12 -17.52
N PRO A 33 11.76 0.65 -18.75
CA PRO A 33 10.45 0.05 -19.04
C PRO A 33 10.20 -1.24 -18.24
N TYR A 34 11.26 -1.99 -17.95
CA TYR A 34 11.17 -3.21 -17.15
C TYR A 34 10.82 -2.94 -15.69
N VAL A 35 11.47 -1.96 -15.06
CA VAL A 35 11.19 -1.55 -13.68
C VAL A 35 9.78 -0.97 -13.57
N THR A 36 9.40 -0.15 -14.55
CA THR A 36 8.06 0.42 -14.71
C THR A 36 6.98 -0.66 -14.66
N LEU A 37 7.13 -1.69 -15.50
CA LEU A 37 6.19 -2.80 -15.57
C LEU A 37 6.10 -3.57 -14.25
N ILE A 38 7.25 -3.96 -13.68
CA ILE A 38 7.26 -4.74 -12.44
C ILE A 38 6.54 -3.97 -11.32
N GLY A 39 6.83 -2.67 -11.20
CA GLY A 39 6.14 -1.81 -10.25
C GLY A 39 4.63 -1.82 -10.47
N ALA A 40 4.19 -1.64 -11.72
CA ALA A 40 2.76 -1.62 -12.07
C ALA A 40 2.07 -2.97 -11.82
N GLN A 41 2.73 -4.09 -12.09
CA GLN A 41 2.20 -5.44 -11.82
C GLN A 41 2.03 -5.70 -10.33
N VAL A 42 3.05 -5.36 -9.53
CA VAL A 42 2.99 -5.47 -8.06
C VAL A 42 1.87 -4.59 -7.53
N ALA A 43 1.76 -3.36 -8.05
CA ALA A 43 0.74 -2.42 -7.67
C ALA A 43 -0.67 -2.95 -7.95
N ALA A 44 -0.91 -3.42 -9.18
CA ALA A 44 -2.20 -3.93 -9.62
C ALA A 44 -2.63 -5.20 -8.86
N ARG A 45 -1.73 -6.19 -8.70
CA ARG A 45 -2.02 -7.41 -7.92
C ARG A 45 -2.37 -7.09 -6.48
N SER A 46 -1.58 -6.22 -5.85
CA SER A 46 -1.80 -5.89 -4.44
C SER A 46 -3.07 -5.04 -4.27
N ALA A 47 -3.40 -4.17 -5.22
CA ALA A 47 -4.67 -3.45 -5.22
C ALA A 47 -5.88 -4.38 -5.37
N LEU A 48 -5.83 -5.35 -6.29
CA LEU A 48 -6.90 -6.35 -6.45
C LEU A 48 -7.12 -7.16 -5.16
N LEU A 49 -6.04 -7.58 -4.49
CA LEU A 49 -6.11 -8.27 -3.21
C LEU A 49 -6.67 -7.37 -2.10
N ALA A 50 -6.26 -6.11 -2.05
CA ALA A 50 -6.79 -5.14 -1.10
C ALA A 50 -8.28 -4.86 -1.33
N LEU A 51 -8.74 -4.83 -2.58
CA LEU A 51 -10.14 -4.63 -2.94
C LEU A 51 -11.02 -5.81 -2.54
N GLY A 52 -10.52 -7.04 -2.72
CA GLY A 52 -11.24 -8.26 -2.33
C GLY A 52 -11.56 -8.34 -0.82
N GLY A 53 -10.86 -7.58 0.01
CA GLY A 53 -11.12 -7.45 1.45
C GLY A 53 -11.98 -6.25 1.85
N THR A 54 -12.56 -5.50 0.90
CA THR A 54 -13.29 -4.24 1.17
C THR A 54 -14.65 -4.18 0.50
N TRP A 55 -15.53 -3.30 1.01
CA TRP A 55 -16.85 -3.00 0.42
C TRP A 55 -16.80 -1.93 -0.68
N ILE A 56 -15.61 -1.59 -1.19
CA ILE A 56 -15.44 -0.54 -2.18
C ILE A 56 -16.01 -1.00 -3.52
N ARG A 57 -16.92 -0.20 -4.08
CA ARG A 57 -17.42 -0.40 -5.45
C ARG A 57 -16.43 0.21 -6.44
N CYS A 58 -15.71 -0.66 -7.15
CA CYS A 58 -14.90 -0.25 -8.31
C CYS A 58 -15.70 -0.37 -9.60
N ALA A 59 -15.43 0.52 -10.56
CA ALA A 59 -15.94 0.35 -11.91
C ALA A 59 -15.37 -0.95 -12.52
N ARG A 60 -16.19 -1.67 -13.28
CA ARG A 60 -15.77 -2.92 -13.94
C ARG A 60 -14.56 -2.69 -14.84
N HIS A 61 -14.53 -1.57 -15.56
CA HIS A 61 -13.43 -1.18 -16.42
C HIS A 61 -12.10 -1.06 -15.65
N ASP A 62 -12.11 -0.43 -14.47
CA ASP A 62 -10.92 -0.29 -13.62
C ASP A 62 -10.41 -1.67 -13.14
N LEU A 63 -11.32 -2.57 -12.76
CA LEU A 63 -10.96 -3.93 -12.37
C LEU A 63 -10.35 -4.74 -13.53
N ASP A 64 -10.91 -4.60 -14.73
CA ASP A 64 -10.42 -5.30 -15.92
C ASP A 64 -9.04 -4.76 -16.35
N LEU A 65 -8.80 -3.46 -16.20
CA LEU A 65 -7.49 -2.85 -16.43
C LEU A 65 -6.44 -3.32 -15.41
N LEU A 66 -6.79 -3.37 -14.12
CA LEU A 66 -5.92 -3.93 -13.08
C LEU A 66 -5.60 -5.42 -13.34
N ARG A 67 -6.58 -6.22 -13.77
CA ARG A 67 -6.37 -7.63 -14.14
C ARG A 67 -5.46 -7.76 -15.34
N ALA A 68 -5.65 -6.93 -16.37
CA ALA A 68 -4.83 -6.93 -17.57
C ALA A 68 -3.36 -6.68 -17.20
N VAL A 69 -3.06 -5.62 -16.44
CA VAL A 69 -1.69 -5.35 -15.98
C VAL A 69 -1.16 -6.44 -15.05
N ALA A 70 -1.96 -6.93 -14.10
CA ALA A 70 -1.55 -8.00 -13.20
C ALA A 70 -1.17 -9.31 -13.93
N ALA A 71 -1.80 -9.56 -15.09
CA ALA A 71 -1.59 -10.73 -15.92
C ALA A 71 -0.60 -10.49 -17.08
N LEU A 72 -0.02 -9.29 -17.21
CA LEU A 72 0.89 -9.03 -18.31
C LEU A 72 2.12 -9.94 -18.24
N ASP A 73 2.43 -10.60 -19.35
CA ASP A 73 3.63 -11.40 -19.46
C ASP A 73 4.79 -10.54 -20.00
N ARG A 74 6.00 -10.79 -19.49
CA ARG A 74 7.23 -10.12 -19.92
C ARG A 74 7.49 -10.31 -21.41
N GLN A 75 7.16 -11.47 -21.96
CA GLN A 75 7.40 -11.76 -23.38
C GLN A 75 6.48 -10.96 -24.31
N ARG A 76 5.26 -10.61 -23.88
CA ARG A 76 4.32 -9.80 -24.67
C ARG A 76 4.79 -8.36 -24.87
N ILE A 77 5.65 -7.85 -24.00
CA ILE A 77 6.06 -6.44 -23.99
C ILE A 77 7.24 -6.18 -24.90
N ALA A 78 8.11 -7.19 -25.07
CA ALA A 78 9.24 -7.11 -26.00
C ALA A 78 8.79 -6.81 -27.44
N GLY A 79 7.55 -7.15 -27.81
CA GLY A 79 6.98 -6.88 -29.12
C GLY A 79 6.20 -5.56 -29.26
N GLN A 80 5.77 -4.93 -28.16
CA GLN A 80 4.92 -3.71 -28.19
C GLN A 80 5.15 -2.78 -26.98
N PRO A 81 6.31 -2.09 -26.91
CA PRO A 81 6.67 -1.27 -25.75
C PRO A 81 5.77 -0.05 -25.53
N GLY A 82 5.25 0.57 -26.61
CA GLY A 82 4.34 1.73 -26.52
C GLY A 82 3.00 1.38 -25.86
N THR A 83 2.35 0.32 -26.34
CA THR A 83 1.09 -0.20 -25.78
C THR A 83 1.23 -0.57 -24.30
N ALA A 84 2.38 -1.13 -23.91
CA ALA A 84 2.65 -1.48 -22.52
C ALA A 84 2.82 -0.24 -21.62
N GLN A 85 3.47 0.81 -22.11
CA GLN A 85 3.63 2.07 -21.36
C GLN A 85 2.30 2.79 -21.14
N ASP A 86 1.44 2.87 -22.16
CA ASP A 86 0.14 3.53 -22.03
C ASP A 86 -0.76 2.78 -21.05
N LEU A 87 -0.78 1.46 -21.14
CA LEU A 87 -1.51 0.61 -20.20
C LEU A 87 -1.00 0.77 -18.75
N VAL A 88 0.32 0.88 -18.55
CA VAL A 88 0.88 1.19 -17.22
C VAL A 88 0.45 2.58 -16.75
N ARG A 89 0.48 3.60 -17.61
CA ARG A 89 0.07 4.96 -17.25
C ARG A 89 -1.40 4.99 -16.81
N SER A 90 -2.30 4.41 -17.59
CA SER A 90 -3.72 4.28 -17.24
C SER A 90 -3.93 3.51 -15.93
N THR A 91 -3.08 2.51 -15.67
CA THR A 91 -3.14 1.75 -14.41
C THR A 91 -2.74 2.57 -13.21
N LEU A 92 -1.70 3.40 -13.34
CA LEU A 92 -1.30 4.30 -12.26
C LEU A 92 -2.38 5.33 -11.96
N GLU A 93 -3.04 5.88 -12.98
CA GLU A 93 -4.17 6.81 -12.80
C GLU A 93 -5.35 6.16 -12.07
N VAL A 94 -5.71 4.92 -12.42
CA VAL A 94 -6.73 4.16 -11.70
C VAL A 94 -6.31 3.94 -10.25
N LEU A 95 -5.07 3.53 -10.00
CA LEU A 95 -4.58 3.27 -8.65
C LEU A 95 -4.49 4.52 -7.78
N ASP A 96 -4.12 5.67 -8.34
CA ASP A 96 -4.11 6.96 -7.65
C ASP A 96 -5.50 7.37 -7.17
N ARG A 97 -6.54 7.04 -7.95
CA ARG A 97 -7.94 7.28 -7.55
C ARG A 97 -8.43 6.28 -6.51
N LEU A 98 -8.02 5.01 -6.60
CA LEU A 98 -8.51 3.94 -5.73
C LEU A 98 -7.84 3.88 -4.36
N LEU A 99 -6.56 4.23 -4.26
CA LEU A 99 -5.80 4.12 -3.00
C LEU A 99 -6.33 4.99 -1.85
N PRO A 100 -6.75 6.25 -2.06
CA PRO A 100 -7.38 7.04 -1.01
C PRO A 100 -8.66 6.39 -0.48
N ALA A 101 -9.51 5.84 -1.36
CA ALA A 101 -10.72 5.13 -0.99
C ALA A 101 -10.40 3.85 -0.20
N LEU A 102 -9.39 3.09 -0.65
CA LEU A 102 -8.85 1.95 0.08
C LEU A 102 -8.41 2.37 1.49
N ALA A 103 -7.64 3.46 1.65
CA ALA A 103 -7.20 3.93 2.96
C ALA A 103 -8.36 4.28 3.90
N ALA A 104 -9.42 4.92 3.37
CA ALA A 104 -10.62 5.29 4.14
C ALA A 104 -11.50 4.10 4.54
N SER A 105 -11.45 3.00 3.80
CA SER A 105 -12.24 1.78 4.09
C SER A 105 -11.64 0.87 5.17
N THR A 106 -10.51 1.28 5.79
CA THR A 106 -10.01 0.59 6.98
C THR A 106 -10.95 0.90 8.14
N PRO A 107 -11.61 -0.10 8.78
CA PRO A 107 -12.26 0.18 10.05
C PRO A 107 -11.19 0.76 10.97
N ALA A 108 -11.51 1.86 11.66
CA ALA A 108 -10.68 2.35 12.74
C ALA A 108 -10.31 1.16 13.63
N PRO A 109 -9.06 1.06 14.12
CA PRO A 109 -8.75 0.01 15.08
C PRO A 109 -9.79 0.10 16.18
N ASP A 110 -10.53 -0.99 16.41
CA ASP A 110 -11.49 -1.08 17.51
C ASP A 110 -10.80 -0.48 18.74
N ALA A 111 -11.22 0.72 19.14
CA ALA A 111 -10.96 1.20 20.47
C ALA A 111 -11.67 0.17 21.35
N GLY A 112 -10.87 -0.78 21.86
CA GLY A 112 -11.35 -2.04 22.39
C GLY A 112 -12.46 -1.80 23.39
N ARG A 113 -13.71 -1.96 22.95
CA ARG A 113 -14.87 -1.94 23.83
C ARG A 113 -14.95 -3.29 24.51
N ARG A 114 -14.01 -3.58 25.40
CA ARG A 114 -14.21 -4.58 26.45
C ARG A 114 -14.95 -3.89 27.58
N ASN A 115 -16.24 -4.20 27.72
CA ASN A 115 -17.04 -3.94 28.92
C ASN A 115 -17.07 -2.48 29.43
N GLY A 116 -17.54 -1.55 28.59
CA GLY A 116 -18.02 -0.24 29.09
C GLY A 116 -16.98 0.74 29.65
N GLN A 117 -15.68 0.43 29.64
CA GLN A 117 -14.64 1.34 30.08
C GLN A 117 -13.88 1.94 28.89
N VAL A 118 -13.95 3.25 28.74
CA VAL A 118 -13.15 4.01 27.78
C VAL A 118 -11.70 3.99 28.28
N ILE A 119 -10.82 3.28 27.59
CA ILE A 119 -9.37 3.46 27.77
C ILE A 119 -8.97 4.59 26.80
N PRO A 120 -8.59 5.78 27.29
CA PRO A 120 -8.14 6.85 26.41
C PRO A 120 -6.86 6.40 25.70
N ALA A 121 -6.83 6.63 24.39
CA ALA A 121 -5.61 6.50 23.61
C ALA A 121 -4.54 7.40 24.23
N PHE A 122 -3.44 6.81 24.68
CA PHE A 122 -2.30 7.58 25.19
C PHE A 122 -1.69 8.41 24.05
N GLY A 123 -2.17 9.66 23.96
CA GLY A 123 -1.48 10.77 23.31
C GLY A 123 -0.82 11.64 24.38
N SER A 124 0.50 11.71 24.32
CA SER A 124 1.36 12.81 24.81
C SER A 124 0.93 13.59 26.06
N GLY A 125 1.58 13.32 27.18
CA GLY A 125 1.57 14.18 28.37
C GLY A 125 2.98 14.61 28.74
N ARG A 126 3.36 15.83 28.34
CA ARG A 126 4.42 16.62 28.98
C ARG A 126 4.11 16.70 30.48
N HIS A 127 5.02 16.28 31.36
CA HIS A 127 5.20 16.94 32.67
C HIS A 127 6.55 16.59 33.32
N ALA A 128 7.24 17.68 33.66
CA ALA A 128 8.04 17.92 34.86
C ALA A 128 9.44 17.28 35.02
N ALA A 129 10.37 18.20 35.23
CA ALA A 129 11.77 18.02 35.60
C ALA A 129 11.95 17.45 37.02
N GLY A 130 13.03 16.67 37.20
CA GLY A 130 13.59 16.27 38.50
C GLY A 130 14.74 15.28 38.27
N PRO A 131 15.95 15.48 38.83
CA PRO A 131 17.19 15.04 38.18
C PRO A 131 17.65 13.65 38.64
N ALA A 132 18.08 12.83 37.69
CA ALA A 132 19.04 11.77 37.94
C ALA A 132 19.94 11.64 36.70
N ALA A 133 21.09 12.30 36.79
CA ALA A 133 22.24 12.04 35.96
C ALA A 133 22.71 10.59 36.22
N ARG A 134 22.92 9.82 35.16
CA ARG A 134 24.24 9.28 34.78
C ARG A 134 24.10 8.12 33.77
N ASP A 135 25.02 8.17 32.84
CA ASP A 135 25.61 7.05 32.10
C ASP A 135 24.72 6.28 31.12
N TRP A 136 24.82 6.64 29.84
CA TRP A 136 25.32 5.68 28.84
C TRP A 136 25.75 6.40 27.56
N VAL A 137 27.07 6.60 27.45
CA VAL A 137 27.79 6.96 26.24
C VAL A 137 28.26 5.65 25.59
N GLY A 138 28.00 5.52 24.29
CA GLY A 138 28.88 4.83 23.35
C GLY A 138 28.67 3.32 23.17
N SER A 139 28.22 2.93 21.99
CA SER A 139 29.12 2.26 21.05
C SER A 139 28.45 2.15 19.68
N TRP A 140 28.99 2.89 18.71
CA TRP A 140 28.93 2.54 17.30
C TRP A 140 30.35 2.09 16.93
N ALA A 141 30.49 0.80 16.64
CA ALA A 141 31.53 0.21 15.81
C ALA A 141 31.02 -1.16 15.35
#